data_AF-A0A2V8M6K5-F1
#
_entry.id   AF-A0A2V8M6K5-F1
#
_cell.length_a   1.000
_cell.length_b   1.000
_cell.length_c   1.000
_cell.angle_alpha   90.00
_cell.angle_beta   90.00
_cell.angle_gamma   90.00
#
_symmetry.space_group_name_H-M   'P 1'
#
loop_
_entity.id
_entity.type
_entity.pdbx_description
1 polymer ?
#
loop_
_entity_poly.entity_id
_entity_poly.type
_entity_poly.pdbx_seq_one_letter_code
_entity_poly.pdbx_strand_id
1 'polypeptide(L)'
;MNTKQRVSRRKFIGGMAGVGVGARVQQSGNIRGFDHVALPMQNTEAMLVFYRSLGLQVAENPQAVSVYIGNQMINFHRPASWQRESFTLRAPAAKPP
;
A
#
# COMPACT_ATOMS: atom_id res chain seq x y z
N MET A 1 -40.35 -2.96 -37.84
CA MET A 1 -39.89 -2.33 -39.09
C MET A 1 -39.17 -1.04 -38.76
N ASN A 2 -38.07 -0.81 -39.45
CA ASN A 2 -37.02 0.17 -39.22
C ASN A 2 -37.18 1.31 -40.26
N THR A 3 -37.08 2.58 -39.89
CA THR A 3 -36.66 3.61 -40.85
C THR A 3 -35.96 4.79 -40.18
N LYS A 4 -34.70 4.97 -40.59
CA LYS A 4 -33.83 6.10 -40.32
C LYS A 4 -34.29 7.34 -41.10
N GLN A 5 -34.07 8.53 -40.55
CA GLN A 5 -33.73 9.69 -41.39
C GLN A 5 -32.82 10.67 -40.64
N ARG A 6 -31.56 10.78 -41.09
CA ARG A 6 -30.70 11.98 -40.91
C ARG A 6 -31.17 13.04 -41.92
N VAL A 7 -31.00 14.35 -41.71
CA VAL A 7 -29.76 15.09 -42.04
C VAL A 7 -29.83 16.54 -41.50
N SER A 8 -28.80 16.90 -40.72
CA SER A 8 -27.93 18.10 -40.72
C SER A 8 -28.47 19.52 -41.00
N ARG A 9 -28.08 20.47 -40.12
CA ARG A 9 -27.57 21.80 -40.53
C ARG A 9 -26.72 22.47 -39.42
N ARG A 10 -25.57 23.01 -39.83
CA ARG A 10 -24.44 23.55 -39.04
C ARG A 10 -24.76 24.81 -38.23
N LYS A 11 -24.06 25.01 -37.11
CA LYS A 11 -23.30 26.25 -36.84
C LYS A 11 -22.17 25.99 -35.84
N PHE A 12 -20.94 26.12 -36.33
CA PHE A 12 -19.74 26.29 -35.52
C PHE A 12 -19.80 27.66 -34.85
N ILE A 13 -19.63 27.71 -33.54
CA ILE A 13 -19.11 28.88 -32.83
C ILE A 13 -18.05 28.35 -31.87
N GLY A 14 -16.79 28.71 -32.15
CA GLY A 14 -15.66 28.33 -31.34
C GLY A 14 -15.73 28.98 -29.96
N GLY A 15 -15.69 28.16 -28.94
CA GLY A 15 -15.26 28.55 -27.61
C GLY A 15 -13.99 27.77 -27.32
N MET A 16 -12.85 28.46 -27.21
CA MET A 16 -11.63 27.86 -26.68
C MET A 16 -11.90 27.47 -25.23
N ALA A 17 -12.29 26.22 -25.00
CA ALA A 17 -12.16 25.59 -23.70
C ALA A 17 -10.65 25.45 -23.46
N GLY A 18 -10.07 26.44 -22.78
CA GLY A 18 -8.75 26.29 -22.20
C GLY A 18 -8.76 25.02 -21.38
N VAL A 19 -8.00 24.02 -21.83
CA VAL A 19 -7.67 22.86 -21.02
C VAL A 19 -6.74 23.38 -19.94
N GLY A 20 -7.33 24.01 -18.93
CA GLY A 20 -6.70 24.20 -17.65
C GLY A 20 -6.50 22.80 -17.11
N VAL A 21 -5.36 22.20 -17.43
CA VAL A 21 -4.80 21.12 -16.64
C VAL A 21 -4.57 21.77 -15.29
N GLY A 22 -5.60 21.75 -14.45
CA GLY A 22 -5.53 22.25 -13.08
C GLY A 22 -4.44 21.44 -12.44
N ALA A 23 -3.25 22.02 -12.33
CA ALA A 23 -2.16 21.47 -11.57
C ALA A 23 -2.75 21.28 -10.17
N ARG A 24 -3.05 20.03 -9.82
CA ARG A 24 -3.41 19.69 -8.45
C ARG A 24 -2.14 20.00 -7.69
N VAL A 25 -2.13 21.15 -7.01
CA VAL A 25 -1.10 21.48 -6.04
C VAL A 25 -1.04 20.27 -5.13
N GLN A 26 0.09 19.58 -5.14
CA GLN A 26 0.38 18.49 -4.21
C GLN A 26 0.26 19.11 -2.83
N GLN A 27 -0.92 18.99 -2.22
CA GLN A 27 -1.15 19.46 -0.88
C GLN A 27 -0.12 18.72 -0.02
N SER A 28 0.75 19.46 0.67
CA SER A 28 1.78 18.89 1.52
C SER A 28 1.08 17.94 2.50
N GLY A 29 1.23 16.64 2.27
CA GLY A 29 0.54 15.63 3.04
C GLY A 29 1.10 15.62 4.45
N ASN A 30 0.27 15.96 5.43
CA ASN A 30 0.65 15.78 6.83
C ASN A 30 0.70 14.28 7.14
N ILE A 31 1.67 13.86 7.97
CA ILE A 31 1.71 12.49 8.50
C ILE A 31 0.45 12.30 9.37
N ARG A 32 -0.37 11.31 9.04
CA ARG A 32 -1.63 11.01 9.74
C ARG A 32 -1.52 9.91 10.79
N GLY A 33 -0.47 9.10 10.70
CA GLY A 33 -0.25 7.91 11.52
C GLY A 33 0.69 6.95 10.81
N PHE A 34 0.78 5.73 11.32
CA PHE A 34 1.46 4.61 10.68
C PHE A 34 0.44 3.53 10.30
N ASP A 35 0.73 2.74 9.27
CA ASP A 35 -0.16 1.65 8.87
C ASP A 35 0.22 0.33 9.56
N HIS A 36 1.52 0.06 9.70
CA HIS A 36 2.00 -1.11 10.42
C HIS A 36 3.39 -0.91 11.02
N VAL A 37 3.76 -1.85 11.90
CA VAL A 37 5.12 -1.99 12.41
C VAL A 37 5.66 -3.35 11.95
N ALA A 38 6.84 -3.36 11.35
CA ALA A 38 7.54 -4.59 10.95
C ALA A 38 8.75 -4.82 11.87
N LEU A 39 8.84 -6.01 12.46
CA LEU A 39 9.85 -6.37 13.46
C LEU A 39 10.51 -7.72 13.11
N PRO A 40 11.85 -7.83 13.11
CA PRO A 40 12.50 -9.13 13.14
C PRO A 40 12.20 -9.82 14.48
N MET A 41 11.77 -11.08 14.44
CA MET A 41 11.39 -11.82 15.65
C MET A 41 12.04 -13.19 15.66
N GLN A 42 12.74 -13.52 16.76
CA GLN A 42 13.43 -14.80 16.90
C GLN A 42 12.43 -15.96 17.05
N ASN A 43 11.35 -15.75 17.80
CA ASN A 43 10.37 -16.79 18.09
C ASN A 43 8.96 -16.34 17.65
N THR A 44 8.69 -16.45 16.35
CA THR A 44 7.38 -16.09 15.78
C THR A 44 6.26 -17.00 16.26
N GLU A 45 6.56 -18.28 16.54
CA GLU A 45 5.58 -19.25 17.02
C GLU A 45 5.06 -18.89 18.42
N ALA A 46 5.94 -18.43 19.32
CA ALA A 46 5.51 -17.92 20.62
C ALA A 46 4.60 -16.70 20.49
N MET A 47 4.88 -15.80 19.53
CA MET A 47 4.03 -14.64 19.25
C MET A 47 2.67 -15.04 18.70
N LEU A 48 2.59 -16.05 17.82
CA LEU A 48 1.32 -16.61 17.34
C LEU A 48 0.44 -17.05 18.49
N VAL A 49 0.99 -17.89 19.37
CA VAL A 49 0.26 -18.43 20.53
C VAL A 49 -0.19 -17.30 21.45
N PHE A 50 0.72 -16.38 21.76
CA PHE A 50 0.45 -15.25 22.64
C PHE A 50 -0.65 -14.32 22.11
N TYR A 51 -0.58 -13.87 20.86
CA TYR A 51 -1.57 -12.93 20.34
C TYR A 51 -2.91 -13.61 20.03
N ARG A 52 -2.92 -14.91 19.68
CA ARG A 52 -4.16 -15.68 19.58
C ARG A 52 -4.83 -15.86 20.94
N SER A 53 -4.08 -16.08 22.01
CA SER A 53 -4.67 -16.25 23.36
C SER A 53 -5.28 -14.96 23.90
N LEU A 54 -4.79 -13.80 23.45
CA LEU A 54 -5.39 -12.50 23.69
C LEU A 54 -6.65 -12.24 22.84
N GLY A 55 -7.01 -13.14 21.92
CA GLY A 55 -8.18 -13.02 21.04
C GLY A 55 -7.94 -12.13 19.80
N LEU A 56 -6.69 -11.79 19.47
CA LEU A 56 -6.41 -11.01 18.28
C LEU A 56 -6.46 -11.88 17.02
N GLN A 57 -6.86 -11.27 15.92
CA GLN A 57 -6.74 -11.90 14.61
C GLN A 57 -5.28 -11.96 14.19
N VAL A 58 -4.86 -13.15 13.74
CA VAL A 58 -3.49 -13.42 13.33
C VAL A 58 -3.50 -14.13 11.98
N ALA A 59 -2.76 -13.59 11.00
CA ALA A 59 -2.54 -14.20 9.71
C ALA A 59 -1.08 -14.64 9.56
N GLU A 60 -0.86 -15.72 8.81
CA GLU A 60 0.46 -16.30 8.63
C GLU A 60 0.79 -16.45 7.15
N ASN A 61 2.04 -16.17 6.81
CA ASN A 61 2.61 -16.57 5.53
C ASN A 61 4.06 -17.05 5.76
N PRO A 62 4.72 -17.60 4.72
CA PRO A 62 6.08 -18.12 4.87
C PRO A 62 7.12 -17.09 5.32
N GLN A 63 6.86 -15.79 5.16
CA GLN A 63 7.81 -14.71 5.47
C GLN A 63 7.56 -14.08 6.85
N ALA A 64 6.30 -14.02 7.28
CA ALA A 64 5.91 -13.28 8.47
C ALA A 64 4.63 -13.80 9.14
N VAL A 65 4.46 -13.39 10.38
CA VAL A 65 3.24 -13.48 11.17
C VAL A 65 2.67 -12.06 11.32
N SER A 66 1.42 -11.88 10.95
CA SER A 66 0.71 -10.60 10.99
C SER A 66 -0.35 -10.61 12.09
N VAL A 67 -0.21 -9.73 13.07
CA VAL A 67 -1.20 -9.53 14.15
C VAL A 67 -1.97 -8.24 13.89
N TYR A 68 -3.29 -8.34 13.81
CA TYR A 68 -4.17 -7.20 13.52
C TYR A 68 -4.64 -6.52 14.81
N ILE A 69 -4.49 -5.20 14.87
CA ILE A 69 -4.87 -4.33 15.99
C ILE A 69 -5.75 -3.21 15.43
N GLY A 70 -7.06 -3.45 15.37
CA GLY A 70 -8.00 -2.54 14.70
C GLY A 70 -7.60 -2.34 13.23
N ASN A 71 -7.24 -1.11 12.87
CA ASN A 71 -6.86 -0.73 11.52
C ASN A 71 -5.33 -0.76 11.28
N GLN A 72 -4.56 -1.22 12.26
CA GLN A 72 -3.10 -1.33 12.20
C GLN A 72 -2.67 -2.79 12.33
N MET A 73 -1.42 -3.07 12.05
CA MET A 73 -0.88 -4.42 12.21
C MET A 73 0.58 -4.44 12.68
N ILE A 74 0.96 -5.54 13.31
CA ILE A 74 2.35 -5.89 13.61
C ILE A 74 2.75 -7.07 12.74
N ASN A 75 3.84 -6.92 11.98
CA ASN A 75 4.44 -7.98 11.18
C ASN A 75 5.71 -8.49 11.84
N PHE A 76 5.66 -9.70 12.39
CA PHE A 76 6.82 -10.40 12.90
C PHE A 76 7.48 -11.21 11.77
N HIS A 77 8.62 -10.74 11.29
CA HIS A 77 9.41 -11.40 10.28
C HIS A 77 10.17 -12.60 10.86
N ARG A 78 10.00 -13.77 10.23
CA ARG A 78 10.61 -15.04 10.66
C ARG A 78 12.14 -14.98 10.49
N PRO A 79 12.94 -15.64 11.35
CA PRO A 79 14.41 -15.60 11.30
C PRO A 79 15.02 -15.87 9.92
N ALA A 80 14.44 -16.82 9.18
CA ALA A 80 14.89 -17.17 7.82
C ALA A 80 14.93 -15.98 6.84
N SER A 81 14.15 -14.91 7.07
CA SER A 81 14.10 -13.73 6.20
C SER A 81 15.24 -12.73 6.46
N TRP A 82 15.73 -12.63 7.71
CA TRP A 82 16.66 -11.60 8.16
C TRP A 82 17.99 -12.12 8.74
N GLN A 83 18.10 -13.42 9.02
CA GLN A 83 19.37 -14.07 9.44
C GLN A 83 20.13 -14.74 8.30
N ARG A 84 19.58 -14.73 7.08
CA ARG A 84 20.28 -15.23 5.90
C ARG A 84 21.51 -14.35 5.61
N GLU A 85 22.60 -14.97 5.16
CA GLU A 85 23.88 -14.27 4.88
C GLU A 85 23.73 -13.12 3.87
N SER A 86 22.78 -13.26 2.94
CA SER A 86 22.50 -12.28 1.89
C SER A 86 21.59 -11.14 2.35
N PHE A 87 21.16 -11.10 3.62
CA PHE A 87 20.37 -9.99 4.16
C PHE A 87 21.28 -8.79 4.45
N THR A 88 20.84 -7.60 4.05
CA THR A 88 21.52 -6.34 4.34
C THR A 88 20.49 -5.26 4.62
N LEU A 89 20.83 -4.33 5.53
CA LEU A 89 20.01 -3.16 5.81
C LEU A 89 20.10 -2.10 4.69
N ARG A 90 20.97 -2.30 3.70
CA ARG A 90 21.11 -1.41 2.55
C ARG A 90 20.27 -1.93 1.40
N ALA A 91 19.45 -1.05 0.83
CA ALA A 91 18.85 -1.33 -0.47
C ALA A 91 19.95 -1.52 -1.53
N PRO A 92 19.75 -2.35 -2.57
CA PRO A 92 20.78 -2.62 -3.58
C PRO A 92 21.38 -1.37 -4.23
N ALA A 93 20.60 -0.29 -4.36
CA ALA A 93 21.03 0.98 -4.94
C ALA A 93 21.49 2.03 -3.90
N ALA A 94 21.52 1.69 -2.60
CA ALA A 94 21.89 2.64 -1.56
C ALA A 94 23.40 2.95 -1.63
N LYS A 95 23.73 4.20 -1.97
CA LYS A 95 25.10 4.73 -1.88
C LYS A 95 25.34 5.24 -0.45
N PRO A 96 26.53 5.02 0.15
CA PRO A 96 26.92 5.71 1.37
C PRO A 96 26.86 7.23 1.15
N PRO A 97 26.42 8.03 2.15
CA PRO A 97 26.50 9.49 2.09
C PRO A 97 27.95 9.98 2.06
#